data_AF-A0A821R6G7-F1
#
_entry.id   AF-A0A821R6G7-F1
#
_cell.length_a   1.000
_cell.length_b   1.000
_cell.length_c   1.000
_cell.angle_alpha   90.00
_cell.angle_beta   90.00
_cell.angle_gamma   90.00
#
_symmetry.space_group_name_H-M   'P 1'
#
loop_
_entity.id
_entity.type
_entity.pdbx_description
1 polymer ?
#
loop_
_entity_poly.entity_id
_entity_poly.type
_entity_poly.pdbx_seq_one_letter_code
_entity_poly.pdbx_strand_id
1 'polypeptide(L)'
;MITRCLLLAKCFPIKQWFDNNKTILQNQLTDTTLPALENFCLFLKQLAQEYSTQIFSANDKDKKIYKENIRQIRVIFVHLHALDHALELTNEYEIK
;
A
#
# COMPACT_ATOMS: atom_id res chain seq x y z
N MET A 1 -2.43 -16.09 -14.89
CA MET A 1 -1.57 -15.25 -14.02
C MET A 1 -1.66 -15.68 -12.55
N ILE A 2 -2.86 -15.92 -12.01
CA ILE A 2 -3.13 -16.43 -10.65
C ILE A 2 -2.28 -17.66 -10.25
N THR A 3 -2.05 -18.58 -11.19
CA THR A 3 -1.28 -19.82 -10.96
C THR A 3 0.19 -19.59 -10.59
N ARG A 4 0.81 -18.53 -11.12
CA ARG A 4 2.22 -18.20 -10.81
C ARG A 4 2.36 -17.59 -9.42
N CYS A 5 1.44 -16.71 -9.03
CA CYS A 5 1.40 -16.13 -7.69
C CYS A 5 1.16 -17.20 -6.62
N LEU A 6 0.28 -18.17 -6.88
CA LEU A 6 0.06 -19.31 -5.98
C LEU A 6 1.29 -20.21 -5.84
N LEU A 7 2.07 -20.39 -6.91
CA LEU A 7 3.31 -21.16 -6.85
C LEU A 7 4.38 -20.46 -6.00
N LEU A 8 4.54 -19.14 -6.18
CA LEU A 8 5.44 -18.32 -5.37
C LEU A 8 5.05 -18.30 -3.90
N ALA A 9 3.75 -18.20 -3.61
CA ALA A 9 3.23 -18.26 -2.24
C ALA A 9 3.57 -19.60 -1.56
N LYS A 10 3.55 -20.71 -2.30
CA LYS A 10 3.96 -22.04 -1.79
C LYS A 10 5.45 -22.15 -1.49
N CYS A 11 6.29 -21.42 -2.23
CA CYS A 11 7.73 -21.38 -2.01
C CYS A 11 8.14 -20.39 -0.92
N PHE A 12 7.21 -19.59 -0.39
CA PHE A 12 7.51 -18.63 0.64
C PHE A 12 7.79 -19.36 1.95
N PRO A 13 8.93 -19.11 2.63
CA PRO A 13 9.26 -19.75 3.89
C PRO A 13 8.46 -19.10 5.03
N ILE A 14 7.13 -19.30 5.01
CA ILE A 14 6.17 -18.64 5.89
C ILE A 14 6.61 -18.71 7.35
N LYS A 15 7.01 -19.89 7.85
CA LYS A 15 7.49 -20.08 9.23
C LYS A 15 8.68 -19.20 9.57
N GLN A 16 9.73 -19.26 8.75
CA GLN A 16 10.97 -18.52 8.99
C GLN A 16 10.75 -17.01 8.88
N TRP A 17 9.90 -16.57 7.94
CA TRP A 17 9.50 -15.18 7.83
C TRP A 17 8.71 -14.74 9.07
N PHE A 18 7.74 -15.54 9.54
CA PHE A 18 6.98 -15.24 10.75
C PHE A 18 7.89 -15.18 11.97
N ASP A 19 8.81 -16.12 12.16
CA ASP A 19 9.74 -16.14 13.29
C ASP A 19 10.66 -14.91 13.28
N ASN A 20 11.18 -14.54 12.10
CA ASN A 20 12.03 -13.35 11.93
C ASN A 20 11.28 -12.04 12.18
N ASN A 21 9.98 -12.00 11.93
CA ASN A 21 9.14 -10.82 12.12
C ASN A 21 8.26 -10.90 13.37
N LYS A 22 8.36 -11.97 14.17
CA LYS A 22 7.46 -12.27 15.28
C LYS A 22 7.45 -11.17 16.32
N THR A 23 8.61 -10.63 16.66
CA THR A 23 8.76 -9.55 17.64
C THR A 23 8.14 -8.25 17.13
N ILE A 24 8.29 -7.95 15.84
CA ILE A 24 7.68 -6.77 15.21
C ILE A 24 6.16 -6.94 15.15
N LEU A 25 5.69 -8.12 14.73
CA LEU A 25 4.27 -8.49 14.65
C LEU A 25 3.58 -8.52 16.03
N GLN A 26 4.29 -8.92 17.08
CA GLN A 26 3.79 -8.96 18.46
C GLN A 26 3.84 -7.59 19.15
N ASN A 27 4.79 -6.74 18.77
CA ASN A 27 4.91 -5.36 19.24
C ASN A 27 4.10 -4.37 18.39
N GLN A 28 3.17 -4.84 17.53
CA GLN A 28 2.25 -4.03 16.70
C GLN A 28 1.20 -3.23 17.52
N LEU A 29 1.63 -2.62 18.61
CA LEU A 29 1.01 -1.45 19.22
C LEU A 29 1.50 -0.14 18.55
N THR A 30 2.42 -0.22 17.61
CA THR A 30 2.89 0.93 16.83
C THR A 30 2.27 0.88 15.44
N ASP A 31 1.63 1.97 15.02
CA ASP A 31 1.02 2.20 13.69
C ASP A 31 2.03 2.20 12.51
N THR A 32 3.18 1.56 12.70
CA THR A 32 4.36 1.59 11.84
C THR A 32 4.37 0.43 10.88
N THR A 33 4.66 0.73 9.60
CA THR A 33 4.75 -0.26 8.54
C THR A 33 5.82 -1.33 8.79
N LEU A 34 5.51 -2.58 8.43
CA LEU A 34 6.49 -3.67 8.47
C LEU A 34 7.66 -3.36 7.53
N PRO A 35 8.93 -3.48 7.95
CA PRO A 35 10.08 -3.18 7.10
C PRO A 35 10.09 -3.95 5.76
N ALA A 36 9.59 -5.18 5.77
CA ALA A 36 9.47 -6.01 4.55
C ALA A 36 8.46 -5.46 3.52
N LEU A 37 7.54 -4.60 3.94
CA LEU A 37 6.51 -3.97 3.11
C LEU A 37 6.87 -2.54 2.70
N GLU A 38 7.92 -1.95 3.28
CA GLU A 38 8.26 -0.54 3.08
C GLU A 38 8.49 -0.18 1.61
N ASN A 39 9.26 -1.00 0.88
CA ASN A 39 9.50 -0.78 -0.54
C ASN A 39 8.22 -0.84 -1.39
N PHE A 40 7.28 -1.71 -1.01
CA PHE A 40 5.99 -1.77 -1.67
C PHE A 40 5.15 -0.54 -1.35
N CYS A 41 5.21 -0.06 -0.11
CA CYS A 41 4.51 1.14 0.30
C CYS A 41 5.03 2.40 -0.42
N LEU A 42 6.35 2.53 -0.55
CA LEU A 42 6.99 3.59 -1.33
C LEU A 42 6.56 3.58 -2.80
N PHE A 43 6.48 2.39 -3.41
CA PHE A 43 5.96 2.25 -4.77
C PHE A 43 4.52 2.73 -4.87
N LEU A 44 3.64 2.31 -3.95
CA LEU A 44 2.24 2.75 -3.92
C LEU A 44 2.11 4.26 -3.75
N LYS A 45 2.97 4.89 -2.93
CA LYS A 45 3.02 6.33 -2.75
C LYS A 45 3.42 7.07 -4.04
N GLN A 46 4.46 6.59 -4.73
CA GLN A 46 4.85 7.14 -6.04
C GLN A 46 3.71 7.03 -7.06
N LEU A 47 3.00 5.90 -7.06
CA LEU A 47 1.88 5.65 -7.95
C LEU A 47 0.71 6.62 -7.66
N ALA A 48 0.43 6.89 -6.38
CA ALA A 48 -0.55 7.90 -5.99
C ALA A 48 -0.13 9.32 -6.44
N GLN A 49 1.15 9.66 -6.32
CA GLN A 49 1.69 10.92 -6.80
C GLN A 49 1.55 11.07 -8.33
N GLU A 50 1.86 10.02 -9.10
CA GLU A 50 1.65 10.00 -10.54
C GLU A 50 0.17 10.23 -10.91
N TYR A 51 -0.76 9.56 -10.22
CA TYR A 51 -2.19 9.82 -10.44
C TYR A 51 -2.59 11.24 -10.07
N SER A 52 -2.05 11.79 -8.98
CA SER A 52 -2.34 13.16 -8.57
C SER A 52 -1.92 14.19 -9.62
N THR A 53 -0.76 13.98 -10.26
CA THR A 53 -0.26 14.85 -11.33
C THR A 53 -1.10 14.71 -12.61
N GLN A 54 -1.55 13.50 -12.93
CA GLN A 54 -2.41 13.24 -14.09
C GLN A 54 -3.80 13.89 -13.97
N ILE A 55 -4.32 14.09 -12.76
CA ILE A 55 -5.62 14.76 -12.52
C ILE A 55 -5.65 16.17 -13.12
N PHE A 56 -4.54 16.91 -13.11
CA PHE A 56 -4.50 18.31 -13.58
C PHE A 56 -4.74 18.44 -15.09
N SER A 57 -4.23 17.49 -15.88
CA SER A 57 -4.35 17.48 -17.35
C SER A 57 -5.49 16.61 -17.87
N ALA A 58 -6.19 15.89 -16.99
CA ALA A 58 -7.21 14.91 -17.36
C ALA A 58 -8.58 15.53 -17.68
N ASN A 59 -9.36 14.83 -18.50
CA ASN A 59 -10.80 15.10 -18.65
C ASN A 59 -11.56 14.64 -17.39
N ASP A 60 -12.84 15.02 -17.26
CA ASP A 60 -13.62 14.73 -16.04
C ASP A 60 -13.82 13.24 -15.76
N LYS A 61 -13.89 12.40 -16.80
CA LYS A 61 -14.01 10.95 -16.66
C LYS A 61 -12.73 10.36 -16.07
N ASP A 62 -11.58 10.74 -16.61
CA ASP A 62 -10.27 10.24 -16.20
C ASP A 62 -9.90 10.79 -14.81
N LYS A 63 -10.24 12.05 -14.49
CA LYS A 63 -10.11 12.60 -13.14
C LYS A 63 -10.82 11.74 -12.09
N LYS A 64 -12.03 11.27 -12.38
CA LYS A 64 -12.77 10.40 -11.47
C LYS A 64 -12.06 9.06 -11.27
N ILE A 65 -11.49 8.50 -12.34
CA ILE A 65 -10.71 7.25 -12.28
C ILE A 65 -9.46 7.44 -11.42
N TYR A 66 -8.69 8.50 -11.64
CA TYR A 66 -7.47 8.77 -10.87
C TYR A 66 -7.76 8.98 -9.38
N LYS A 67 -8.81 9.73 -9.04
CA LYS A 67 -9.23 9.90 -7.63
C LYS A 67 -9.62 8.57 -6.99
N GLU A 68 -10.32 7.71 -7.72
CA GLU A 68 -10.68 6.38 -7.23
C GLU A 68 -9.45 5.49 -7.04
N ASN A 69 -8.47 5.55 -7.95
CA ASN A 69 -7.23 4.79 -7.80
C ASN A 69 -6.43 5.22 -6.56
N ILE A 70 -6.34 6.53 -6.28
CA ILE A 70 -5.70 7.03 -5.06
C ILE A 70 -6.47 6.54 -3.81
N ARG A 71 -7.81 6.52 -3.85
CA ARG A 71 -8.64 5.96 -2.77
C ARG A 71 -8.37 4.46 -2.57
N GLN A 72 -8.21 3.70 -3.64
CA GLN A 72 -7.87 2.27 -3.56
C GLN A 72 -6.47 2.04 -2.98
N ILE A 73 -5.48 2.87 -3.32
CA ILE A 73 -4.15 2.83 -2.72
C ILE A 73 -4.23 3.01 -1.20
N ARG A 74 -5.03 3.97 -0.71
CA ARG A 74 -5.30 4.13 0.73
C ARG A 74 -5.85 2.86 1.36
N VAL A 75 -6.83 2.23 0.71
CA VAL A 75 -7.43 0.98 1.19
C VAL A 75 -6.39 -0.15 1.26
N ILE A 76 -5.47 -0.21 0.29
CA ILE A 76 -4.35 -1.17 0.31
C ILE A 76 -3.45 -0.91 1.52
N PHE A 77 -3.06 0.34 1.80
CA PHE A 77 -2.25 0.65 2.99
C PHE A 77 -2.91 0.18 4.29
N VAL A 78 -4.22 0.41 4.46
CA VAL A 78 -4.97 -0.07 5.63
C VAL A 78 -4.93 -1.60 5.74
N HIS A 79 -5.15 -2.33 4.63
CA HIS A 79 -5.07 -3.80 4.64
C HIS A 79 -3.67 -4.34 4.92
N LEU A 80 -2.62 -3.57 4.62
CA LEU A 80 -1.24 -3.91 4.95
C LEU A 80 -0.86 -3.54 6.39
N HIS A 81 -1.76 -2.93 7.16
CA HIS A 81 -1.47 -2.29 8.45
C HIS A 81 -0.38 -1.21 8.35
N ALA A 82 -0.27 -0.55 7.19
CA ALA A 82 0.64 0.55 6.92
C ALA A 82 -0.04 1.90 7.21
N LEU A 83 -0.41 2.11 8.48
CA LEU A 83 -1.27 3.23 8.90
C LEU A 83 -0.57 4.58 8.81
N ASP A 84 0.73 4.63 9.08
CA ASP A 84 1.61 5.76 8.79
C ASP A 84 1.49 6.26 7.33
N HIS A 85 1.64 5.37 6.35
CA HIS A 85 1.49 5.72 4.93
C HIS A 85 0.03 6.06 4.56
N ALA A 86 -0.96 5.40 5.17
CA ALA A 86 -2.37 5.70 4.94
C ALA A 86 -2.76 7.12 5.42
N LEU A 87 -2.24 7.52 6.59
CA LEU A 87 -2.46 8.85 7.17
C LEU A 87 -1.75 9.93 6.34
N GLU A 88 -0.51 9.69 5.94
CA GLU A 88 0.24 10.60 5.08
C GLU A 88 -0.50 10.85 3.76
N LEU A 89 -0.95 9.79 3.09
CA LEU A 89 -1.72 9.89 1.85
C LEU A 89 -3.03 10.66 2.03
N THR A 90 -3.70 10.49 3.17
CA THR A 90 -4.95 11.20 3.46
C THR A 90 -4.70 12.70 3.66
N ASN A 91 -3.61 13.05 4.33
CA ASN A 91 -3.20 14.44 4.55
C ASN A 91 -2.76 15.11 3.25
N GLU A 92 -2.03 14.40 2.37
CA GLU A 92 -1.53 14.95 1.11
C GLU A 92 -2.64 15.22 0.08
N TYR A 93 -3.64 14.33 -0.04
CA TYR A 93 -4.59 14.36 -1.16
C TYR A 93 -6.02 14.79 -0.78
N GLU A 94 -6.24 15.38 0.41
CA GLU A 94 -7.54 15.84 0.95
C GLU A 94 -8.71 14.88 0.61
N ILE A 95 -8.50 13.58 0.76
CA ILE A 95 -9.51 12.58 0.45
C ILE A 95 -10.47 12.49 1.66
N LYS A 96 -11.39 13.45 1.77
CA LYS A 96 -12.51 13.39 2.71
C LYS A 96 -13.47 12.24 2.39
#